data_AF-A0A3D3A7K3-F1
#
_entry.id   AF-A0A3D3A7K3-F1
#
_cell.length_a   1.000
_cell.length_b   1.000
_cell.length_c   1.000
_cell.angle_alpha   90.00
_cell.angle_beta   90.00
_cell.angle_gamma   90.00
#
_symmetry.space_group_name_H-M   'P 1'
#
loop_
_entity.id
_entity.type
_entity.pdbx_description
1 polymer ?
#
loop_
_entity_poly.entity_id
_entity_poly.type
_entity_poly.pdbx_seq_one_letter_code
_entity_poly.pdbx_strand_id
1 'polypeptide(L)'
;MNVRELPPLQPLCDRHKHVVLLWDERIEGRALLGVGAKRSLLVASPTPGSWDSWNAFVEETQRREAWAFGWLGYDLHESLDLAESHERLPASPPHPGGWPLMCWWEPEVVVEWAAGSMTPLLVTG
;
A
#
# COMPACT_ATOMS: atom_id res chain seq x y z
N MET A 1 9.96 21.54 19.68
CA MET A 1 9.82 20.23 19.01
C MET A 1 10.13 20.47 17.55
N ASN A 2 11.20 19.86 17.03
CA ASN A 2 11.53 20.04 15.62
C ASN A 2 10.66 19.07 14.81
N VAL A 3 9.87 19.63 13.89
CA VAL A 3 8.94 18.86 13.04
C VAL A 3 9.29 19.07 11.58
N ARG A 4 9.00 18.07 10.76
CA ARG A 4 9.10 18.15 9.30
C ARG A 4 7.87 18.85 8.74
N GLU A 5 8.08 19.69 7.74
CA GLU A 5 6.97 20.19 6.92
C GLU A 5 6.48 19.08 6.00
N LEU A 6 5.16 18.99 5.83
CA LEU A 6 4.55 18.06 4.89
C LEU A 6 4.99 18.43 3.46
N PRO A 7 5.53 17.50 2.66
CA PRO A 7 5.92 17.80 1.29
C PRO A 7 4.70 18.16 0.43
N PRO A 8 4.86 19.00 -0.60
CA PRO A 8 3.76 19.34 -1.51
C PRO A 8 3.36 18.12 -2.35
N LEU A 9 2.28 17.44 -1.97
CA LEU A 9 1.83 16.20 -2.62
C LEU A 9 1.00 16.42 -3.89
N GLN A 10 0.32 17.56 -4.01
CA GLN A 10 -0.64 17.80 -5.10
C GLN A 10 -0.06 17.53 -6.50
N PRO A 11 1.13 18.03 -6.86
CA PRO A 11 1.68 17.79 -8.20
C PRO A 11 1.98 16.31 -8.48
N LEU A 12 2.27 15.52 -7.43
CA LEU A 12 2.48 14.08 -7.55
C LEU A 12 1.15 13.37 -7.78
N CYS A 13 0.13 13.71 -7.00
CA CYS A 13 -1.21 13.16 -7.14
C CYS A 13 -1.86 13.50 -8.48
N ASP A 14 -1.56 14.67 -9.06
CA ASP A 14 -2.05 15.08 -10.38
C ASP A 14 -1.45 14.22 -11.51
N ARG A 15 -0.23 13.70 -11.33
CA ARG A 15 0.53 12.97 -12.36
C ARG A 15 0.49 11.45 -12.18
N HIS A 16 0.40 10.97 -10.95
CA HIS A 16 0.53 9.55 -10.63
C HIS A 16 -0.71 9.04 -9.90
N LYS A 17 -1.22 7.88 -10.35
CA LYS A 17 -2.35 7.20 -9.71
C LYS A 17 -1.98 6.53 -8.38
N HIS A 18 -0.70 6.21 -8.21
CA HIS A 18 -0.17 5.53 -7.04
C HIS A 18 0.80 6.47 -6.33
N VAL A 19 0.32 7.10 -5.26
CA VAL A 19 1.12 7.94 -4.36
C VAL A 19 0.76 7.54 -2.94
N VAL A 20 1.77 7.25 -2.12
CA VAL A 20 1.61 6.89 -0.71
C VAL A 20 2.62 7.63 0.13
N LEU A 21 2.16 8.18 1.24
CA LEU A 21 3.00 8.82 2.24
C LEU A 21 2.76 8.14 3.58
N LEU A 22 3.81 7.50 4.11
CA LEU A 22 3.88 7.10 5.52
C LEU A 22 4.59 8.24 6.25
N TRP A 23 3.83 9.02 7.01
CA TRP A 23 4.31 10.28 7.59
C TRP A 23 4.45 10.21 9.10
N ASP A 24 5.66 10.48 9.59
CA ASP A 24 5.90 10.90 10.95
C ASP A 24 6.53 12.30 10.92
N GLU A 25 5.76 13.29 11.39
CA GLU A 25 6.20 14.68 11.41
C GLU A 25 7.36 14.90 12.37
N ARG A 26 7.53 14.04 13.37
CA ARG A 26 8.59 14.15 14.36
C ARG A 26 9.90 13.73 13.71
N ILE A 27 10.96 14.53 13.85
CA ILE A 27 12.27 14.21 13.25
C ILE A 27 12.81 12.86 13.73
N GLU A 28 12.48 12.45 14.94
CA GLU A 28 12.85 11.15 15.51
C GLU A 28 12.18 9.98 14.78
N GLY A 29 11.05 10.23 14.13
CA GLY A 29 10.33 9.27 13.32
C GLY A 29 10.91 9.12 11.91
N ARG A 30 10.62 7.99 11.29
CA ARG A 30 10.91 7.70 9.87
C ARG A 30 9.69 8.06 9.03
N ALA A 31 9.90 8.68 7.88
CA ALA A 31 8.85 8.90 6.88
C ALA A 31 9.26 8.34 5.51
N LEU A 32 8.27 7.88 4.74
CA LEU A 32 8.48 7.26 3.43
C LEU A 32 7.44 7.80 2.43
N LEU A 33 7.89 8.12 1.22
CA LEU A 33 7.05 8.49 0.09
C LEU A 33 7.29 7.49 -1.05
N GLY A 34 6.24 6.78 -1.46
CA GLY A 34 6.23 5.93 -2.64
C GLY A 34 5.46 6.58 -3.77
N VAL A 35 6.01 6.58 -4.98
CA VAL A 35 5.40 7.19 -6.18
C VAL A 35 5.44 6.21 -7.35
N GLY A 36 4.35 6.15 -8.12
CA GLY A 36 4.21 5.28 -9.28
C GLY A 36 3.93 3.83 -8.90
N ALA A 37 3.81 2.97 -9.90
CA ALA A 37 3.65 1.53 -9.71
C ALA A 37 4.29 0.73 -10.86
N LYS A 38 5.32 -0.07 -10.53
CA LYS A 38 5.91 -1.06 -11.45
C LYS A 38 5.02 -2.31 -11.58
N ARG A 39 4.41 -2.69 -10.46
CA ARG A 39 3.48 -3.82 -10.34
C ARG A 39 2.44 -3.48 -9.27
N SER A 40 1.21 -3.92 -9.46
CA SER A 40 0.16 -3.79 -8.47
C SER A 40 -0.71 -5.05 -8.37
N LEU A 41 -1.30 -5.22 -7.21
CA LEU A 41 -2.34 -6.20 -6.90
C LEU A 41 -3.56 -5.41 -6.39
N LEU A 42 -4.71 -5.63 -7.01
CA LEU A 42 -5.98 -5.05 -6.60
C LEU A 42 -6.99 -6.17 -6.41
N VAL A 43 -7.57 -6.26 -5.22
CA VAL A 43 -8.68 -7.18 -4.94
C VAL A 43 -9.91 -6.34 -4.69
N ALA A 44 -10.83 -6.36 -5.66
CA ALA A 44 -12.04 -5.54 -5.63
C ALA A 44 -13.12 -6.12 -4.70
N SER A 45 -13.20 -7.44 -4.60
CA SER A 45 -14.21 -8.16 -3.83
C SER A 45 -13.66 -9.49 -3.30
N PRO A 46 -14.30 -10.11 -2.29
CA PRO A 46 -13.82 -11.37 -1.74
C PRO A 46 -13.91 -12.46 -2.81
N THR A 47 -12.77 -13.02 -3.20
CA THR A 47 -12.69 -14.15 -4.14
C THR A 47 -11.76 -15.22 -3.60
N PRO A 48 -12.07 -16.51 -3.81
CA PRO A 48 -11.14 -17.59 -3.47
C PRO A 48 -9.76 -17.35 -4.12
N GLY A 49 -8.68 -17.53 -3.36
CA GLY A 49 -7.30 -17.32 -3.83
C GLY A 49 -6.80 -15.87 -3.79
N SER A 50 -7.61 -14.91 -3.29
CA SER A 50 -7.13 -13.52 -3.07
C SER A 50 -5.96 -13.44 -2.10
N TRP A 51 -5.99 -14.23 -1.03
CA TRP A 51 -4.89 -14.34 -0.07
C TRP A 51 -3.64 -14.97 -0.67
N ASP A 52 -3.79 -16.04 -1.45
CA ASP A 52 -2.67 -16.67 -2.17
C ASP A 52 -2.01 -15.70 -3.14
N SER A 53 -2.82 -14.90 -3.85
CA SER A 53 -2.32 -13.87 -4.77
C SER A 53 -1.54 -12.78 -4.04
N TRP A 54 -1.99 -12.38 -2.84
CA TRP A 54 -1.27 -11.43 -1.99
C TRP A 54 0.01 -12.02 -1.42
N ASN A 55 -0.02 -13.25 -0.92
CA ASN A 55 1.18 -13.97 -0.47
C ASN A 55 2.22 -14.06 -1.58
N ALA A 56 1.83 -14.49 -2.78
CA ALA A 56 2.73 -14.56 -3.94
C ALA A 56 3.30 -13.17 -4.32
N PHE A 57 2.48 -12.11 -4.23
CA PHE A 57 2.95 -10.74 -4.45
C PHE A 57 4.03 -10.34 -3.41
N VAL A 58 3.79 -10.64 -2.13
CA VAL A 58 4.72 -10.32 -1.03
C VAL A 58 6.01 -11.14 -1.15
N GLU A 59 5.92 -12.44 -1.38
CA GLU A 59 7.07 -13.34 -1.56
C GLU A 59 7.96 -12.87 -2.71
N GLU A 60 7.37 -12.53 -3.85
CA GLU A 60 8.11 -12.04 -5.00
C GLU A 60 8.72 -10.66 -4.75
N THR A 61 8.06 -9.80 -3.97
CA THR A 61 8.61 -8.51 -3.55
C THR A 61 9.84 -8.70 -2.65
N GLN A 62 9.76 -9.62 -1.68
CA GLN A 62 10.88 -9.97 -0.80
C GLN A 62 12.04 -10.59 -1.59
N ARG A 63 11.76 -11.53 -2.51
CA ARG A 63 12.76 -12.16 -3.38
C ARG A 63 13.54 -11.15 -4.22
N ARG A 64 12.90 -10.05 -4.60
CA ARG A 64 13.50 -8.96 -5.39
C ARG A 64 14.12 -7.86 -4.53
N GLU A 65 14.08 -7.99 -3.20
CA GLU A 65 14.48 -6.94 -2.24
C GLU A 65 13.81 -5.59 -2.57
N ALA A 66 12.57 -5.64 -3.06
CA ALA A 66 11.83 -4.48 -3.53
C ALA A 66 10.97 -3.88 -2.42
N TRP A 67 10.61 -2.62 -2.59
CA TRP A 67 9.61 -1.96 -1.75
C TRP A 67 8.21 -2.33 -2.20
N ALA A 68 7.28 -2.46 -1.25
CA ALA A 68 5.86 -2.46 -1.54
C ALA A 68 5.09 -1.67 -0.49
N PHE A 69 4.01 -1.04 -0.95
CA PHE A 69 3.07 -0.31 -0.12
C PHE A 69 1.68 -0.83 -0.42
N GLY A 70 0.77 -0.69 0.54
CA GLY A 70 -0.59 -1.11 0.34
C GLY A 70 -1.48 -0.77 1.51
N TRP A 71 -2.74 -1.11 1.36
CA TRP A 71 -3.76 -0.93 2.37
C TRP A 71 -4.78 -2.06 2.27
N LEU A 72 -5.34 -2.41 3.43
CA LEU A 72 -6.44 -3.36 3.59
C LEU A 72 -7.69 -2.55 3.88
N GLY A 73 -8.74 -2.78 3.11
CA GLY A 73 -10.05 -2.22 3.29
C GLY A 73 -10.78 -2.89 4.46
N TYR A 74 -11.74 -2.18 5.03
CA TYR A 74 -12.49 -2.65 6.18
C TYR A 74 -13.17 -4.01 5.93
N ASP A 75 -13.82 -4.16 4.78
CA ASP A 75 -14.59 -5.36 4.41
C ASP A 75 -13.72 -6.60 4.18
N LEU A 76 -12.39 -6.48 4.21
CA LEU A 76 -11.50 -7.63 4.11
C LEU A 76 -11.73 -8.65 5.23
N HIS A 77 -12.24 -8.21 6.39
CA HIS A 77 -12.57 -9.13 7.48
C HIS A 77 -13.58 -10.21 7.06
N GLU A 78 -14.51 -9.91 6.15
CA GLU A 78 -15.47 -10.90 5.60
C GLU A 78 -14.78 -11.99 4.76
N SER A 79 -13.55 -11.73 4.29
CA SER A 79 -12.74 -12.69 3.54
C SER A 79 -11.84 -13.55 4.42
N LEU A 80 -11.74 -13.26 5.72
CA LEU A 80 -10.98 -14.10 6.65
C LEU A 80 -11.70 -15.43 6.90
N ASP A 81 -13.03 -15.40 6.98
CA ASP A 81 -13.86 -16.61 7.07
C ASP A 81 -13.78 -17.49 5.80
N LEU A 82 -13.37 -16.91 4.67
CA LEU A 82 -13.12 -17.60 3.40
C LEU A 82 -11.72 -18.26 3.34
N ALA A 83 -10.81 -17.94 4.26
CA ALA A 83 -9.50 -18.58 4.31
C ALA A 83 -9.57 -20.01 4.87
N GLU A 84 -10.58 -20.30 5.70
CA GLU A 84 -10.76 -21.61 6.34
C GLU A 84 -11.77 -22.51 5.60
N SER A 85 -12.69 -21.93 4.84
CA SER A 85 -13.73 -22.66 4.13
C SER A 85 -13.58 -22.50 2.61
N HIS A 86 -13.44 -23.61 1.89
CA HIS A 86 -13.49 -23.61 0.42
C HIS A 86 -14.91 -23.31 -0.13
N GLU A 87 -15.79 -22.72 0.69
CA GLU A 87 -17.17 -22.43 0.36
C GLU A 87 -17.30 -21.01 -0.20
N ARG A 88 -18.03 -20.88 -1.30
CA ARG A 88 -18.44 -19.57 -1.81
C ARG A 88 -19.53 -19.02 -0.88
N LEU A 89 -19.18 -18.04 -0.05
CA LEU A 89 -20.20 -17.25 0.64
C LEU A 89 -21.11 -16.53 -0.37
N PRO A 90 -22.38 -16.27 -0.01
CA PRO A 90 -23.27 -15.44 -0.83
C PRO A 90 -22.60 -14.09 -1.09
N ALA A 91 -22.80 -13.55 -2.30
CA ALA A 91 -22.20 -12.27 -2.69
C ALA A 91 -22.59 -11.19 -1.68
N SER A 92 -21.59 -10.71 -0.92
CA SER A 92 -21.77 -9.53 -0.06
C SER A 92 -22.14 -8.36 -0.98
N PRO A 93 -23.17 -7.56 -0.64
CA PRO A 93 -23.48 -6.39 -1.43
C PRO A 93 -22.23 -5.50 -1.53
N PRO A 94 -21.93 -4.93 -2.71
CA PRO A 94 -20.73 -4.12 -2.88
C PRO A 94 -20.75 -2.96 -1.88
N HIS A 95 -19.57 -2.64 -1.32
CA HIS A 95 -19.42 -1.51 -0.41
C HIS A 95 -20.10 -0.27 -1.01
N PRO A 96 -20.88 0.52 -0.23
CA PRO A 96 -21.62 1.67 -0.76
C PRO A 96 -20.75 2.69 -1.51
N GLY A 97 -19.48 2.79 -1.12
CA GLY A 97 -18.46 3.62 -1.75
C GLY A 97 -17.69 2.98 -2.91
N GLY A 98 -17.97 1.72 -3.26
CA GLY A 98 -17.28 0.99 -4.34
C GLY A 98 -15.78 0.79 -4.11
N TRP A 99 -15.32 0.82 -2.85
CA TRP A 99 -13.91 0.69 -2.52
C TRP A 99 -13.44 -0.76 -2.66
N PRO A 100 -12.19 -0.99 -3.13
CA PRO A 100 -11.60 -2.33 -3.15
C PRO A 100 -11.39 -2.88 -1.73
N LEU A 101 -11.25 -4.19 -1.61
CA LEU A 101 -10.87 -4.86 -0.36
C LEU A 101 -9.40 -4.68 0.00
N MET A 102 -8.52 -4.63 -1.00
CA MET A 102 -7.11 -4.32 -0.77
C MET A 102 -6.45 -3.86 -2.06
N CYS A 103 -5.40 -3.06 -1.88
CA CYS A 103 -4.50 -2.65 -2.95
C CYS A 103 -3.06 -2.70 -2.45
N TRP A 104 -2.19 -3.36 -3.20
CA TRP A 104 -0.75 -3.42 -2.96
C TRP A 104 -0.01 -3.04 -4.24
N TRP A 105 1.12 -2.36 -4.13
CA TRP A 105 1.95 -2.04 -5.27
C TRP A 105 3.42 -1.87 -4.92
N GLU A 106 4.27 -2.19 -5.89
CA GLU A 106 5.69 -1.87 -5.90
C GLU A 106 5.86 -0.51 -6.58
N PRO A 107 6.34 0.53 -5.88
CA PRO A 107 6.46 1.86 -6.45
C PRO A 107 7.59 1.96 -7.47
N GLU A 108 7.50 2.96 -8.35
CA GLU A 108 8.60 3.31 -9.25
C GLU A 108 9.74 3.95 -8.49
N VAL A 109 9.39 4.85 -7.57
CA VAL A 109 10.31 5.66 -6.77
C VAL A 109 9.95 5.57 -5.29
N VAL A 110 10.98 5.45 -4.43
CA VAL A 110 10.87 5.54 -2.98
C VAL A 110 11.82 6.59 -2.45
N VAL A 111 11.25 7.53 -1.70
CA VAL A 111 11.97 8.58 -0.98
C VAL A 111 11.82 8.35 0.52
N GLU A 112 12.91 8.51 1.26
CA GLU A 112 12.96 8.30 2.70
C GLU A 112 13.43 9.55 3.43
N TRP A 113 12.74 9.89 4.52
CA TRP A 113 13.28 10.71 5.60
C TRP A 113 13.66 9.79 6.76
N ALA A 114 14.95 9.54 6.91
CA ALA A 114 15.46 8.74 8.02
C ALA A 114 15.23 9.45 9.36
N ALA A 115 15.14 8.67 10.44
CA ALA A 115 15.10 9.21 11.80
C ALA A 115 16.33 10.11 12.04
N GLY A 116 16.09 11.31 12.60
CA GLY A 116 17.11 12.33 12.80
C GLY A 116 17.38 13.21 11.57
N SER A 117 16.83 12.88 10.39
CA SER A 117 17.07 13.62 9.16
C SER A 117 15.89 14.50 8.76
N MET A 118 16.21 15.75 8.37
CA MET A 118 15.29 16.66 7.68
C MET A 118 15.32 16.47 6.16
N THR A 119 16.41 15.91 5.63
CA THR A 119 16.63 15.81 4.19
C THR A 119 16.14 14.46 3.68
N PRO A 120 15.23 14.44 2.68
CA PRO A 120 14.85 13.20 2.02
C PRO A 120 15.97 12.64 1.15
N LEU A 121 16.05 11.32 1.05
CA LEU A 121 16.96 10.60 0.17
C LEU A 121 16.18 9.66 -0.74
N LEU A 122 16.65 9.51 -1.98
CA LEU A 122 16.14 8.51 -2.91
C LEU A 122 16.71 7.14 -2.51
N VAL A 123 15.82 6.19 -2.19
CA VAL A 123 16.18 4.81 -1.80
C VAL A 123 15.98 3.83 -2.96
N THR A 124 15.03 4.12 -3.84
CA THR A 124 14.78 3.36 -5.07
C THR A 124 14.24 4.32 -6.13
N GLY A 125 14.68 4.19 -7.38
CA GLY A 125 14.26 5.05 -8.49
C GLY A 125 15.09 4.83 -9.74
#